data_AF-A0A561XCG2-F1
#
_entry.id   AF-A0A561XCG2-F1
#
_cell.length_a   1.000
_cell.length_b   1.000
_cell.length_c   1.000
_cell.angle_alpha   90.00
_cell.angle_beta   90.00
_cell.angle_gamma   90.00
#
_symmetry.space_group_name_H-M   'P 1'
#
loop_
_entity.id
_entity.type
_entity.pdbx_description
1 polymer ?
#
loop_
_entity_poly.entity_id
_entity_poly.type
_entity_poly.pdbx_seq_one_letter_code
_entity_poly.pdbx_strand_id
1 'polypeptide(L)'
;MVQSVLGSLILGYRPLWNRARKLAGIQLYAHNEASATVDGGHLLRTLQELWSASSPPLLISAQTRQLLCDLLENAPRAAPWIEVRGEWLSDSAIYDRVKAAHQRGLRMVWRGDMDKLPEPEIARCFDNSLLTLRPEDAVAALQATPPRPGSAAAAAGPVAKRTPSPVLAGQMYENIASRALMEHCLDQGNAMALAGWPTEDVLYSLRHHPQQPSHAVIFKLMKAIDDEQSLETFEDIMGEDPLLAYRFMVYTNSAALGLRTGIDSLRRGLVMMGYSSIKRWLSDQLPHASTEANMQPVREAMVIRAQLTARLLDAGIENDLRREIYLCGLLSQLDELLGEPLGTILKRLPLSERIYDATVLRTGPYTGGLQMACALETDDASAIRQLCETFEMDLEEVNRALLRVLSDLEVERK
;
A
#
# COMPACT_ATOMS: atom_id res chain seq x y z
N MET A 1 -11.23 33.13 -7.06
CA MET A 1 -10.60 32.41 -5.92
C MET A 1 -9.25 31.91 -6.42
N VAL A 2 -8.18 32.08 -5.65
CA VAL A 2 -6.89 31.48 -6.00
C VAL A 2 -7.09 29.97 -5.88
N GLN A 3 -7.00 29.25 -6.99
CA GLN A 3 -7.18 27.81 -7.01
C GLN A 3 -6.06 27.18 -6.18
N SER A 4 -6.43 26.42 -5.14
CA SER A 4 -5.46 25.68 -4.33
C SER A 4 -4.75 24.67 -5.23
N VAL A 5 -3.44 24.48 -5.05
CA VAL A 5 -2.67 23.54 -5.89
C VAL A 5 -3.18 22.11 -5.72
N LEU A 6 -3.65 21.75 -4.53
CA LEU A 6 -4.29 20.46 -4.28
C LEU A 6 -5.65 20.34 -4.99
N GLY A 7 -6.33 21.43 -5.32
CA GLY A 7 -7.56 21.40 -6.14
C GLY A 7 -7.29 21.38 -7.65
N SER A 8 -6.02 21.47 -8.07
CA SER A 8 -5.62 21.43 -9.50
C SER A 8 -4.92 20.14 -9.92
N LEU A 9 -4.70 19.25 -8.95
CA LEU A 9 -3.97 18.01 -9.13
C LEU A 9 -4.89 16.83 -8.82
N ILE A 10 -4.72 15.75 -9.57
CA ILE A 10 -5.29 14.45 -9.20
C ILE A 10 -4.13 13.61 -8.66
N LEU A 11 -4.22 13.23 -7.39
CA LEU A 11 -3.20 12.41 -6.74
C LEU A 11 -3.64 10.95 -6.65
N GLY A 12 -2.67 10.06 -6.76
CA GLY A 12 -2.80 8.64 -6.44
C GLY A 12 -1.53 8.16 -5.76
N TYR A 13 -1.52 6.96 -5.21
CA TYR A 13 -0.36 6.42 -4.52
C TYR A 13 -0.13 4.96 -4.85
N ARG A 14 1.13 4.54 -4.76
CA ARG A 14 1.55 3.14 -4.82
C ARG A 14 2.60 2.88 -3.76
N PRO A 15 2.38 1.94 -2.82
CA PRO A 15 3.38 1.55 -1.84
C PRO A 15 4.63 0.93 -2.48
N LEU A 16 5.80 1.23 -1.91
CA LEU A 16 7.07 0.59 -2.25
C LEU A 16 7.44 -0.41 -1.14
N TRP A 17 7.68 -1.67 -1.50
CA TRP A 17 7.92 -2.77 -0.55
C TRP A 17 9.36 -3.23 -0.58
N ASN A 18 10.04 -3.25 0.57
CA ASN A 18 11.43 -3.72 0.65
C ASN A 18 11.54 -5.25 0.81
N ARG A 19 12.78 -5.73 0.85
CA ARG A 19 13.12 -7.13 1.16
C ARG A 19 12.62 -7.60 2.53
N ALA A 20 12.34 -6.73 3.50
CA ALA A 20 11.73 -7.12 4.77
C ALA A 20 10.19 -7.24 4.68
N ARG A 21 9.58 -7.02 3.50
CA ARG A 21 8.12 -7.00 3.27
C ARG A 21 7.41 -5.90 4.07
N LYS A 22 8.18 -4.86 4.40
CA LYS A 22 7.71 -3.64 5.06
C LYS A 22 7.67 -2.50 4.06
N LEU A 23 6.84 -1.51 4.35
CA LEU A 23 6.80 -0.25 3.61
C LEU A 23 8.19 0.40 3.60
N ALA A 24 8.73 0.61 2.41
CA ALA A 24 10.02 1.24 2.15
C ALA A 24 9.88 2.73 1.80
N GLY A 25 8.72 3.08 1.23
CA GLY A 25 8.41 4.40 0.71
C GLY A 25 7.08 4.39 -0.03
N ILE A 26 6.69 5.53 -0.57
CA ILE A 26 5.45 5.69 -1.31
C ILE A 26 5.74 6.43 -2.61
N GLN A 27 5.29 5.85 -3.71
CA GLN A 27 5.22 6.56 -4.97
C GLN A 27 3.91 7.35 -5.01
N LEU A 28 4.00 8.67 -5.17
CA LEU A 28 2.87 9.57 -5.29
C LEU A 28 2.70 9.95 -6.76
N TYR A 29 1.63 9.51 -7.39
CA TYR A 29 1.25 9.94 -8.72
C TYR A 29 0.64 11.33 -8.64
N ALA A 30 1.10 12.23 -9.52
CA ALA A 30 0.53 13.56 -9.65
C ALA A 30 0.17 13.84 -11.11
N HIS A 31 -1.14 13.97 -11.36
CA HIS A 31 -1.69 14.32 -12.67
C HIS A 31 -2.18 15.77 -12.64
N ASN A 32 -1.87 16.54 -13.69
CA ASN A 32 -2.42 17.89 -13.83
C ASN A 32 -3.82 17.82 -14.45
N GLU A 33 -4.76 18.59 -13.92
CA GLU A 33 -6.01 18.83 -14.62
C GLU A 33 -5.75 19.69 -15.88
N ALA A 34 -6.37 19.33 -17.01
CA ALA A 34 -5.97 19.80 -18.35
C ALA A 34 -6.01 21.33 -18.57
N SER A 35 -6.60 22.10 -17.66
CA SER A 35 -6.78 23.55 -17.73
C SER A 35 -5.96 24.35 -16.71
N ALA A 36 -5.30 23.71 -15.74
CA ALA A 36 -4.64 24.41 -14.64
C ALA A 36 -3.13 24.58 -14.87
N THR A 37 -2.61 25.76 -14.55
CA THR A 37 -1.16 25.99 -14.40
C THR A 37 -0.74 25.46 -13.03
N VAL A 38 -0.02 24.35 -12.97
CA VAL A 38 0.43 23.79 -11.69
C VAL A 38 1.73 24.46 -11.26
N ASP A 39 1.76 24.89 -9.99
CA ASP A 39 2.96 25.27 -9.25
C ASP A 39 3.47 24.03 -8.47
N GLY A 40 4.36 23.26 -9.09
CA GLY A 40 5.04 22.12 -8.48
C GLY A 40 5.88 22.53 -7.28
N GLY A 41 6.39 23.77 -7.25
CA GLY A 41 7.04 24.34 -6.07
C GLY A 41 6.10 24.45 -4.87
N HIS A 42 4.84 24.79 -5.08
CA HIS A 42 3.83 24.78 -4.02
C HIS A 42 3.47 23.37 -3.56
N LEU A 43 3.31 22.39 -4.47
CA LEU A 43 3.11 20.99 -4.09
C LEU A 43 4.24 20.51 -3.16
N LEU A 44 5.49 20.81 -3.51
CA LEU A 44 6.65 20.42 -2.70
C LEU A 44 6.67 21.08 -1.32
N ARG A 45 6.24 22.35 -1.22
CA ARG A 45 6.08 23.02 0.08
C ARG A 45 5.01 22.37 0.94
N THR A 46 3.84 22.08 0.37
CA THR A 46 2.76 21.37 1.07
C THR A 46 3.22 20.00 1.57
N LEU A 47 3.95 19.24 0.73
CA LEU A 47 4.51 17.95 1.13
C LEU A 47 5.54 18.12 2.26
N GLN A 48 6.40 19.13 2.18
CA GLN A 48 7.39 19.40 3.23
C GLN A 48 6.77 19.78 4.57
N GLU A 49 5.62 20.48 4.57
CA GLU A 49 4.88 20.84 5.78
C GLU A 49 4.18 19.64 6.43
N LEU A 50 3.70 18.68 5.62
CA LEU A 50 2.99 17.50 6.10
C LEU A 50 3.93 16.35 6.48
N TRP A 51 5.08 16.20 5.81
CA TRP A 51 5.98 15.06 6.05
C TRP A 51 6.89 15.29 7.25
N SER A 52 6.93 14.29 8.14
CA SER A 52 7.82 14.26 9.28
C SER A 52 9.01 13.31 9.04
N ALA A 53 9.92 13.23 10.02
CA ALA A 53 11.06 12.31 9.94
C ALA A 53 10.66 10.82 10.03
N SER A 54 9.52 10.50 10.66
CA SER A 54 8.99 9.13 10.76
C SER A 54 8.18 8.72 9.53
N SER A 55 7.71 9.69 8.74
CA SER A 55 6.92 9.45 7.53
C SER A 55 7.75 8.70 6.46
N PRO A 56 7.09 7.88 5.62
CA PRO A 56 7.71 7.17 4.51
C PRO A 56 8.38 8.14 3.53
N PRO A 57 9.55 7.78 2.96
CA PRO A 57 10.12 8.56 1.88
C PRO A 57 9.19 8.55 0.66
N LEU A 58 9.09 9.70 0.00
CA LEU A 58 8.24 9.89 -1.17
C LEU A 58 9.05 9.82 -2.48
N LEU A 59 8.44 9.19 -3.48
CA LEU A 59 8.83 9.24 -4.88
C LEU A 59 7.70 9.91 -5.67
N ILE A 60 7.89 11.14 -6.13
CA ILE A 60 6.89 11.88 -6.91
C ILE A 60 6.98 11.44 -8.38
N SER A 61 5.90 10.86 -8.89
CA SER A 61 5.74 10.48 -10.29
C SER A 61 4.79 11.45 -10.98
N ALA A 62 5.38 12.42 -11.68
CA ALA A 62 4.66 13.39 -12.48
C ALA A 62 4.14 12.73 -13.77
N GLN A 63 2.83 12.76 -13.97
CA GLN A 63 2.19 12.12 -15.13
C GLN A 63 2.17 13.00 -16.38
N THR A 64 2.56 14.27 -16.25
CA THR A 64 2.67 15.21 -17.37
C THR A 64 4.08 15.81 -17.46
N ARG A 65 4.54 16.09 -18.70
CA ARG A 65 5.86 16.71 -18.94
C ARG A 65 5.97 18.09 -18.31
N GLN A 66 4.88 18.87 -18.33
CA GLN A 66 4.86 20.20 -17.75
C GLN A 66 5.11 20.16 -16.24
N LEU A 67 4.41 19.27 -15.52
CA LEU A 67 4.60 19.11 -14.08
C LEU A 67 6.02 18.63 -13.76
N LEU A 68 6.57 17.70 -14.55
CA LEU A 68 7.95 17.27 -14.35
C LEU A 68 8.93 18.44 -14.54
N CYS A 69 8.81 19.21 -15.61
CA CYS A 69 9.68 20.36 -15.85
C CYS A 69 9.65 21.35 -14.69
N ASP A 70 8.45 21.67 -14.20
CA ASP A 70 8.28 22.60 -13.09
C ASP A 70 8.85 22.08 -11.77
N LEU A 71 8.62 20.79 -11.46
CA LEU A 71 9.22 20.13 -10.30
C LEU A 71 10.75 20.12 -10.40
N LEU A 72 11.30 19.76 -11.56
CA LEU A 72 12.74 19.80 -11.76
C LEU A 72 13.26 21.23 -11.57
N GLU A 73 12.64 22.25 -12.14
CA GLU A 73 13.08 23.65 -12.03
C GLU A 73 12.99 24.22 -10.61
N ASN A 74 11.95 23.90 -9.84
CA ASN A 74 11.67 24.58 -8.58
C ASN A 74 12.00 23.76 -7.32
N ALA A 75 12.32 22.47 -7.44
CA ALA A 75 12.51 21.63 -6.26
C ALA A 75 13.78 21.98 -5.45
N PRO A 76 13.66 22.09 -4.11
CA PRO A 76 14.81 22.30 -3.23
C PRO A 76 15.64 21.01 -3.05
N ARG A 77 16.86 21.15 -2.52
CA ARG A 77 17.76 20.01 -2.22
C ARG A 77 17.14 18.95 -1.29
N ALA A 78 16.32 19.38 -0.36
CA ALA A 78 15.66 18.50 0.61
C ALA A 78 14.35 17.88 0.07
N ALA A 79 14.04 18.07 -1.22
CA ALA A 79 12.83 17.53 -1.81
C ALA A 79 12.79 15.98 -1.76
N PRO A 80 11.57 15.42 -1.80
CA PRO A 80 11.34 14.03 -2.18
C PRO A 80 12.07 13.61 -3.45
N TRP A 81 12.18 12.30 -3.67
CA TRP A 81 12.71 11.78 -4.93
C TRP A 81 11.76 12.12 -6.06
N ILE A 82 12.30 12.57 -7.20
CA ILE A 82 11.50 12.87 -8.38
C ILE A 82 11.76 11.80 -9.44
N GLU A 83 10.69 11.19 -9.93
CA GLU A 83 10.74 10.22 -11.03
C GLU A 83 10.88 10.94 -12.38
N VAL A 84 11.80 10.46 -13.20
CA VAL A 84 11.97 10.90 -14.59
C VAL A 84 11.78 9.72 -15.52
N ARG A 85 10.74 9.77 -16.36
CA ARG A 85 10.45 8.74 -17.36
C ARG A 85 11.48 8.78 -18.48
N GLY A 86 12.11 7.64 -18.77
CA GLY A 86 13.15 7.52 -19.79
C GLY A 86 12.69 7.94 -21.20
N GLU A 87 11.41 7.71 -21.52
CA GLU A 87 10.80 8.14 -22.79
C GLU A 87 10.89 9.65 -23.02
N TRP A 88 10.86 10.44 -21.94
CA TRP A 88 10.88 11.89 -21.99
C TRP A 88 12.30 12.47 -22.04
N LEU A 89 13.34 11.67 -21.78
CA LEU A 89 14.74 12.11 -21.91
C LEU A 89 15.18 12.32 -23.36
N SER A 90 14.40 11.86 -24.33
CA SER A 90 14.60 12.18 -25.75
C SER A 90 14.40 13.68 -26.05
N ASP A 91 13.72 14.41 -25.16
CA ASP A 91 13.54 15.85 -25.25
C ASP A 91 14.74 16.58 -24.63
N SER A 92 15.45 17.36 -25.46
CA SER A 92 16.58 18.20 -25.02
C SER A 92 16.25 19.11 -23.85
N ALA A 93 15.02 19.62 -23.77
CA ALA A 93 14.61 20.55 -22.74
C ALA A 93 14.46 19.87 -21.37
N ILE A 94 14.04 18.60 -21.34
CA ILE A 94 13.97 17.80 -20.10
C ILE A 94 15.37 17.32 -19.73
N TYR A 95 16.16 16.91 -20.72
CA TYR A 95 17.54 16.50 -20.53
C TYR A 95 18.39 17.57 -19.82
N ASP A 96 18.33 18.82 -20.29
CA ASP A 96 19.09 19.93 -19.69
C ASP A 96 18.62 20.23 -18.26
N ARG A 97 17.30 20.13 -18.01
CA ARG A 97 16.72 20.30 -16.67
C ARG A 97 17.16 19.21 -15.70
N VAL A 98 17.24 17.96 -16.14
CA VAL A 98 17.75 16.85 -15.32
C VAL A 98 19.21 17.10 -14.92
N LYS A 99 20.06 17.54 -15.85
CA LYS A 99 21.44 17.92 -15.53
C LYS A 99 21.50 19.07 -14.53
N ALA A 100 20.71 20.12 -14.74
CA ALA A 100 20.64 21.26 -13.82
C ALA A 100 20.08 20.87 -12.44
N ALA A 101 19.12 19.95 -12.37
CA ALA A 101 18.60 19.39 -11.13
C ALA A 101 19.64 18.56 -10.39
N HIS A 102 20.38 17.71 -11.09
CA HIS A 102 21.47 16.94 -10.50
C HIS A 102 22.58 17.85 -9.94
N GLN A 103 22.99 18.89 -10.68
CA GLN A 103 23.97 19.88 -10.19
C GLN A 103 23.50 20.62 -8.94
N ARG A 104 22.18 20.82 -8.79
CA ARG A 104 21.60 21.38 -7.57
C ARG A 104 21.56 20.39 -6.42
N GLY A 105 21.80 19.10 -6.65
CA GLY A 105 21.79 18.04 -5.64
C GLY A 105 20.40 17.45 -5.38
N LEU A 106 19.49 17.52 -6.35
CA LEU A 106 18.19 16.86 -6.25
C LEU A 106 18.36 15.36 -6.43
N ARG A 107 17.60 14.60 -5.64
CA ARG A 107 17.56 13.15 -5.75
C ARG A 107 16.54 12.74 -6.80
N MET A 108 16.98 11.97 -7.79
CA MET A 108 16.17 11.61 -8.94
C MET A 108 16.19 10.11 -9.19
N VAL A 109 15.07 9.58 -9.64
CA VAL A 109 14.89 8.17 -10.00
C VAL A 109 14.54 8.06 -11.47
N TRP A 110 15.31 7.27 -12.22
CA TRP A 110 15.00 7.00 -13.62
C TRP A 110 13.95 5.90 -13.73
N ARG A 111 12.89 6.09 -14.53
CA ARG A 111 11.89 5.05 -14.79
C ARG A 111 11.94 4.57 -16.24
N GLY A 112 12.03 3.27 -16.47
CA GLY A 112 11.94 2.72 -17.83
C GLY A 112 12.28 1.24 -17.95
N ASP A 113 12.37 0.79 -19.20
CA ASP A 113 12.72 -0.58 -19.56
C ASP A 113 14.20 -0.86 -19.26
N MET A 114 14.49 -2.03 -18.72
CA MET A 114 15.86 -2.43 -18.38
C MET A 114 16.84 -2.49 -19.57
N ASP A 115 16.36 -2.45 -20.81
CA ASP A 115 17.18 -2.57 -22.02
C ASP A 115 17.45 -1.24 -22.70
N LYS A 116 16.70 -0.22 -22.29
CA LYS A 116 16.87 1.15 -22.72
C LYS A 116 17.46 1.96 -21.58
N LEU A 117 18.45 1.38 -20.89
CA LEU A 117 19.15 2.08 -19.83
C LEU A 117 19.78 3.36 -20.40
N PRO A 118 19.75 4.45 -19.64
CA PRO A 118 20.34 5.70 -20.07
C PRO A 118 21.86 5.57 -20.25
N GLU A 119 22.43 6.38 -21.13
CA GLU A 119 23.88 6.44 -21.31
C GLU A 119 24.59 6.76 -19.98
N PRO A 120 25.83 6.29 -19.76
CA PRO A 120 26.52 6.41 -18.47
C PRO A 120 26.63 7.84 -17.92
N GLU A 121 26.71 8.85 -18.80
CA GLU A 121 26.74 10.26 -18.41
C GLU A 121 25.43 10.72 -17.76
N ILE A 122 24.31 10.25 -18.32
CA ILE A 122 22.96 10.56 -17.84
C ILE A 122 22.61 9.69 -16.64
N ALA A 123 23.03 8.41 -16.65
CA ALA A 123 22.81 7.49 -15.54
C ALA A 123 23.39 8.01 -14.23
N ARG A 124 24.52 8.72 -14.27
CA ARG A 124 25.12 9.39 -13.08
C ARG A 124 24.26 10.49 -12.49
N CYS A 125 23.30 11.02 -13.25
CA CYS A 125 22.39 12.04 -12.74
C CYS A 125 21.33 11.46 -11.79
N PHE A 126 21.12 10.13 -11.82
CA PHE A 126 20.09 9.44 -11.05
C PHE A 126 20.68 8.67 -9.87
N ASP A 127 20.04 8.74 -8.71
CA ASP A 127 20.43 8.00 -7.50
C ASP A 127 19.98 6.54 -7.56
N ASN A 128 18.87 6.28 -8.26
CA ASN A 128 18.29 4.95 -8.40
C ASN A 128 17.44 4.86 -9.69
N SER A 129 16.95 3.66 -10.01
CA SER A 129 16.06 3.40 -11.13
C SER A 129 14.85 2.57 -10.70
N LEU A 130 13.70 2.88 -11.28
CA LEU A 130 12.48 2.08 -11.26
C LEU A 130 12.36 1.34 -12.60
N LEU A 131 12.70 0.06 -12.59
CA LEU A 131 12.85 -0.75 -13.80
C LEU A 131 11.61 -1.60 -14.06
N THR A 132 11.21 -1.66 -15.33
CA THR A 132 10.26 -2.66 -15.81
C THR A 132 11.04 -3.81 -16.46
N LEU A 133 10.76 -5.05 -16.01
CA LEU A 133 11.33 -6.27 -16.60
C LEU A 133 10.54 -6.66 -17.84
N ARG A 134 11.24 -7.00 -18.94
CA ARG A 134 10.58 -7.62 -20.09
C ARG A 134 10.14 -9.05 -19.74
N PRO A 135 9.14 -9.59 -20.45
CA PRO A 135 8.71 -10.98 -20.26
C PRO A 135 9.86 -11.99 -20.39
N GLU A 136 10.79 -11.76 -21.31
CA GLU A 136 11.96 -12.62 -21.53
C GLU A 136 12.94 -12.59 -20.36
N ASP A 137 13.22 -11.41 -19.80
CA ASP A 137 14.08 -11.25 -18.62
C ASP A 137 13.41 -11.81 -17.36
N ALA A 138 12.09 -11.65 -17.24
CA ALA A 138 11.31 -12.27 -16.18
C ALA A 138 11.44 -13.80 -16.22
N VAL A 139 11.33 -14.41 -17.40
CA VAL A 139 11.52 -15.86 -17.58
C VAL A 139 12.97 -16.26 -17.26
N ALA A 140 13.96 -15.50 -17.73
CA ALA A 140 15.37 -15.77 -17.44
C ALA A 140 15.68 -15.68 -15.92
N ALA A 141 15.10 -14.70 -15.22
CA ALA A 141 15.21 -14.55 -13.77
C ALA A 141 14.57 -15.74 -13.02
N LEU A 142 13.40 -16.21 -13.47
CA LEU A 142 12.76 -17.40 -12.92
C LEU A 142 13.57 -18.68 -13.17
N GLN A 143 14.21 -18.81 -14.33
CA GLN A 143 15.08 -19.95 -14.65
C GLN A 143 16.41 -19.92 -13.89
N ALA A 144 16.90 -18.72 -13.52
CA ALA A 144 18.08 -18.55 -12.69
C ALA A 144 17.83 -18.87 -11.20
N THR A 145 16.56 -19.00 -10.79
CA THR A 145 16.20 -19.35 -9.42
C THR A 145 16.56 -20.81 -9.13
N PRO A 146 17.37 -21.12 -8.10
CA PRO A 146 17.67 -22.50 -7.76
C PRO A 146 16.38 -23.25 -7.38
N PRO A 147 16.21 -24.51 -7.79
CA PRO A 147 15.03 -25.29 -7.44
C PRO A 147 14.89 -25.38 -5.92
N ARG A 148 13.66 -25.20 -5.42
CA ARG A 148 13.37 -25.36 -3.98
C ARG A 148 13.88 -26.73 -3.50
N PRO A 149 14.54 -26.80 -2.33
CA PRO A 149 14.99 -28.08 -1.77
C PRO A 149 13.77 -29.00 -1.58
N GLY A 150 13.84 -30.21 -2.17
CA GLY A 150 12.75 -31.19 -2.15
C GLY A 150 11.84 -31.22 -3.39
N SER A 151 12.04 -30.36 -4.38
CA SER A 151 11.36 -30.48 -5.69
C SER A 151 11.97 -31.58 -6.56
N ALA A 152 11.18 -32.17 -7.48
CA ALA A 152 11.69 -33.16 -8.43
C ALA A 152 12.88 -32.64 -9.28
N ALA A 153 12.97 -31.32 -9.46
CA ALA A 153 14.09 -30.64 -10.12
C ALA A 153 15.39 -30.63 -9.29
N ALA A 154 15.33 -30.80 -7.96
CA ALA A 154 16.50 -30.90 -7.09
C ALA A 154 17.18 -32.30 -7.15
N ALA A 155 16.48 -33.31 -7.67
CA ALA A 155 17.01 -34.68 -7.82
C ALA A 155 17.82 -34.89 -9.11
N ALA A 156 17.82 -33.91 -10.04
CA ALA A 156 18.67 -33.92 -11.21
C ALA A 156 20.04 -33.31 -10.85
N GLY A 157 21.11 -34.12 -10.99
CA GLY A 157 22.50 -33.73 -10.74
C GLY A 157 23.06 -32.60 -11.65
N PRO A 158 24.39 -32.38 -11.64
CA PRO A 158 25.01 -31.12 -11.25
C PRO A 158 25.07 -30.04 -12.35
N VAL A 159 25.01 -28.78 -11.90
CA VAL A 159 25.46 -27.53 -12.56
C VAL A 159 24.90 -27.31 -13.98
N ALA A 160 23.60 -26.99 -14.08
CA ALA A 160 23.17 -26.13 -15.17
C ALA A 160 23.99 -24.82 -15.09
N LYS A 161 24.63 -24.41 -16.20
CA LYS A 161 25.35 -23.13 -16.30
C LYS A 161 24.46 -22.05 -15.68
N ARG A 162 24.89 -21.45 -14.57
CA ARG A 162 24.18 -20.35 -13.92
C ARG A 162 24.13 -19.20 -14.91
N THR A 163 23.02 -19.08 -15.62
CA THR A 163 22.71 -17.88 -16.40
C THR A 163 22.70 -16.73 -15.41
N PRO A 164 23.49 -15.65 -15.63
CA PRO A 164 23.44 -14.50 -14.75
C PRO A 164 22.00 -13.99 -14.68
N SER A 165 21.51 -13.73 -13.47
CA SER A 165 20.18 -13.13 -13.32
C SER A 165 20.20 -11.76 -14.00
N PRO A 166 19.17 -11.42 -14.80
CA PRO A 166 19.06 -10.09 -15.40
C PRO A 166 18.71 -9.01 -14.36
N VAL A 167 18.37 -9.39 -13.12
CA VAL A 167 18.05 -8.45 -12.04
C VAL A 167 19.31 -7.74 -11.55
N LEU A 168 19.25 -6.41 -11.55
CA LEU A 168 20.28 -5.50 -11.07
C LEU A 168 20.08 -5.21 -9.58
N ALA A 169 21.14 -5.45 -8.79
CA ALA A 169 21.12 -5.18 -7.36
C ALA A 169 20.98 -3.69 -7.05
N GLY A 170 20.24 -3.38 -5.99
CA GLY A 170 20.01 -2.02 -5.50
C GLY A 170 19.00 -1.19 -6.30
N GLN A 171 18.43 -1.74 -7.37
CA GLN A 171 17.39 -1.06 -8.18
C GLN A 171 15.98 -1.36 -7.65
N MET A 172 15.02 -0.50 -7.99
CA MET A 172 13.59 -0.73 -7.74
C MET A 172 12.93 -1.35 -8.97
N TYR A 173 11.88 -2.14 -8.77
CA TYR A 173 11.15 -2.79 -9.86
C TYR A 173 9.66 -2.53 -9.76
N GLU A 174 8.99 -2.38 -10.90
CA GLU A 174 7.52 -2.27 -10.97
C GLU A 174 6.91 -3.38 -11.85
N ASN A 175 5.59 -3.50 -11.81
CA ASN A 175 4.82 -4.44 -12.65
C ASN A 175 5.22 -5.92 -12.48
N ILE A 176 5.70 -6.27 -11.29
CA ILE A 176 6.00 -7.66 -10.94
C ILE A 176 4.68 -8.36 -10.57
N ALA A 177 4.16 -9.17 -11.49
CA ALA A 177 2.88 -9.86 -11.32
C ALA A 177 2.98 -11.25 -10.69
N SER A 178 4.19 -11.80 -10.53
CA SER A 178 4.39 -13.16 -9.97
C SER A 178 5.13 -13.12 -8.63
N ARG A 179 4.64 -13.91 -7.67
CA ARG A 179 5.30 -14.19 -6.39
C ARG A 179 6.71 -14.73 -6.59
N ALA A 180 6.91 -15.66 -7.51
CA ALA A 180 8.23 -16.25 -7.72
C ALA A 180 9.25 -15.20 -8.22
N LEU A 181 8.81 -14.32 -9.12
CA LEU A 181 9.65 -13.22 -9.64
C LEU A 181 9.92 -12.17 -8.56
N MET A 182 8.90 -11.85 -7.75
CA MET A 182 9.01 -10.97 -6.59
C MET A 182 10.01 -11.50 -5.54
N GLU A 183 9.92 -12.78 -5.16
CA GLU A 183 10.89 -13.45 -4.28
C GLU A 183 12.30 -13.40 -4.89
N HIS A 184 12.42 -13.65 -6.20
CA HIS A 184 13.71 -13.55 -6.89
C HIS A 184 14.29 -12.14 -6.83
N CYS A 185 13.51 -11.10 -7.17
CA CYS A 185 13.98 -9.72 -7.18
C CYS A 185 14.43 -9.24 -5.79
N LEU A 186 13.60 -9.48 -4.76
CA LEU A 186 13.88 -8.99 -3.41
C LEU A 186 14.93 -9.84 -2.67
N ASP A 187 14.83 -11.17 -2.71
CA ASP A 187 15.68 -12.04 -1.88
C ASP A 187 17.00 -12.41 -2.52
N GLN A 188 17.00 -12.63 -3.83
CA GLN A 188 18.16 -13.14 -4.57
C GLN A 188 18.86 -12.01 -5.31
N GLY A 189 18.10 -11.18 -6.02
CA GLY A 189 18.58 -10.04 -6.79
C GLY A 189 18.96 -8.82 -5.96
N ASN A 190 18.64 -8.81 -4.66
CA ASN A 190 18.90 -7.68 -3.75
C ASN A 190 18.36 -6.34 -4.30
N ALA A 191 17.16 -6.39 -4.90
CA ALA A 191 16.42 -5.19 -5.28
C ALA A 191 16.13 -4.33 -4.04
N MET A 192 16.14 -3.00 -4.22
CA MET A 192 15.87 -2.05 -3.14
C MET A 192 14.41 -2.11 -2.69
N ALA A 193 13.48 -2.05 -3.64
CA ALA A 193 12.05 -2.13 -3.38
C ALA A 193 11.25 -2.57 -4.62
N LEU A 194 10.02 -3.05 -4.40
CA LEU A 194 9.02 -3.29 -5.44
C LEU A 194 7.92 -2.23 -5.35
N ALA A 195 7.60 -1.60 -6.48
CA ALA A 195 6.48 -0.69 -6.58
C ALA A 195 5.19 -1.48 -6.88
N GLY A 196 4.31 -1.54 -5.89
CA GLY A 196 3.18 -2.47 -5.87
C GLY A 196 3.57 -3.88 -5.39
N TRP A 197 2.56 -4.74 -5.23
CA TRP A 197 2.73 -6.11 -4.75
C TRP A 197 1.89 -7.07 -5.60
N PRO A 198 2.39 -8.28 -5.95
CA PRO A 198 1.62 -9.29 -6.69
C PRO A 198 0.57 -9.96 -5.80
N THR A 199 -0.38 -9.20 -5.28
CA THR A 199 -1.38 -9.66 -4.30
C THR A 199 -2.16 -10.86 -4.81
N GLU A 200 -2.66 -10.82 -6.06
CA GLU A 200 -3.44 -11.91 -6.65
C GLU A 200 -2.65 -13.23 -6.69
N ASP A 201 -1.40 -13.22 -7.17
CA ASP A 201 -0.57 -14.42 -7.27
C ASP A 201 -0.14 -14.94 -5.89
N VAL A 202 0.15 -14.02 -4.95
CA VAL A 202 0.43 -14.38 -3.55
C VAL A 202 -0.76 -15.09 -2.92
N LEU A 203 -1.96 -14.51 -3.01
CA LEU A 203 -3.18 -15.10 -2.46
C LEU A 203 -3.53 -16.42 -3.14
N TYR A 204 -3.44 -16.47 -4.48
CA TYR A 204 -3.66 -17.68 -5.24
C TYR A 204 -2.71 -18.82 -4.83
N SER A 205 -1.42 -18.51 -4.64
CA SER A 205 -0.41 -19.49 -4.20
C SER A 205 -0.70 -20.05 -2.80
N LEU A 206 -1.40 -19.28 -1.97
CA LEU A 206 -1.72 -19.61 -0.58
C LEU A 206 -3.14 -20.15 -0.39
N ARG A 207 -3.97 -20.23 -1.45
CA ARG A 207 -5.40 -20.62 -1.36
C ARG A 207 -5.68 -21.97 -0.70
N HIS A 208 -4.71 -22.89 -0.73
CA HIS A 208 -4.84 -24.22 -0.12
C HIS A 208 -4.32 -24.28 1.32
N HIS A 209 -3.75 -23.19 1.83
CA HIS A 209 -3.34 -23.04 3.21
C HIS A 209 -4.43 -22.30 3.98
N PRO A 210 -4.75 -22.70 5.22
CA PRO A 210 -5.70 -21.96 6.01
C PRO A 210 -5.17 -20.55 6.25
N GLN A 211 -6.02 -19.56 6.03
CA GLN A 211 -5.66 -18.15 6.13
C GLN A 211 -5.78 -17.73 7.60
N GLN A 212 -4.63 -17.41 8.18
CA GLN A 212 -4.45 -17.21 9.62
C GLN A 212 -4.05 -15.77 9.89
N PRO A 213 -4.42 -15.19 11.04
CA PRO A 213 -3.96 -13.87 11.44
C PRO A 213 -2.43 -13.79 11.58
N SER A 214 -1.87 -12.59 11.50
CA SER A 214 -0.44 -12.36 11.67
C SER A 214 0.01 -12.71 13.09
N HIS A 215 1.05 -13.55 13.17
CA HIS A 215 1.71 -13.85 14.45
C HIS A 215 2.25 -12.58 15.10
N ALA A 216 2.81 -11.65 14.32
CA ALA A 216 3.38 -10.42 14.84
C ALA A 216 2.31 -9.53 15.49
N VAL A 217 1.12 -9.42 14.88
CA VAL A 217 0.02 -8.61 15.41
C VAL A 217 -0.59 -9.24 16.67
N ILE A 218 -0.80 -10.56 16.68
CA ILE A 218 -1.26 -11.28 17.89
C ILE A 218 -0.28 -11.05 19.04
N PHE A 219 1.02 -11.23 18.79
CA PHE A 219 2.05 -11.04 19.81
C PHE A 219 2.13 -9.58 20.29
N LYS A 220 2.03 -8.61 19.37
CA LYS A 220 1.99 -7.17 19.69
C LYS A 220 0.79 -6.85 20.60
N LEU A 221 -0.38 -7.41 20.32
CA LEU A 221 -1.58 -7.22 21.14
C LEU A 221 -1.46 -7.88 22.52
N MET A 222 -0.94 -9.10 22.59
CA MET A 222 -0.68 -9.77 23.87
C MET A 222 0.29 -8.96 24.74
N LYS A 223 1.36 -8.44 24.15
CA LYS A 223 2.32 -7.58 24.83
C LYS A 223 1.65 -6.29 25.33
N ALA A 224 0.84 -5.64 24.50
CA ALA A 224 0.13 -4.43 24.91
C ALA A 224 -0.80 -4.68 26.10
N ILE A 225 -1.46 -5.85 26.14
CA ILE A 225 -2.31 -6.27 27.27
C ILE A 225 -1.46 -6.47 28.54
N ASP A 226 -0.29 -7.10 28.41
CA ASP A 226 0.62 -7.35 29.53
C ASP A 226 1.26 -6.07 30.09
N ASP A 227 1.48 -5.09 29.21
CA ASP A 227 1.95 -3.74 29.54
C ASP A 227 0.81 -2.82 30.03
N GLU A 228 -0.42 -3.35 30.21
CA GLU A 228 -1.62 -2.63 30.66
C GLU A 228 -1.91 -1.35 29.83
N GLN A 229 -1.68 -1.41 28.52
CA GLN A 229 -1.94 -0.27 27.63
C GLN A 229 -3.43 0.03 27.48
N SER A 230 -3.74 1.16 26.84
CA SER A 230 -5.11 1.63 26.70
C SER A 230 -5.97 0.73 25.79
N LEU A 231 -7.29 0.77 26.00
CA LEU A 231 -8.26 0.08 25.12
C LEU A 231 -8.17 0.56 23.66
N GLU A 232 -7.85 1.83 23.44
CA GLU A 232 -7.63 2.40 22.11
C GLU A 232 -6.45 1.71 21.43
N THR A 233 -5.35 1.51 22.14
CA THR A 233 -4.19 0.77 21.62
C THR A 233 -4.53 -0.67 21.26
N PHE A 234 -5.39 -1.35 22.03
CA PHE A 234 -5.83 -2.71 21.70
C PHE A 234 -6.68 -2.76 20.43
N GLU A 235 -7.56 -1.78 20.27
CA GLU A 235 -8.39 -1.61 19.08
C GLU A 235 -7.53 -1.32 17.85
N ASP A 236 -6.56 -0.41 17.96
CA ASP A 236 -5.64 -0.06 16.87
C ASP A 236 -4.81 -1.27 16.43
N ILE A 237 -4.18 -1.97 17.39
CA ILE A 237 -3.37 -3.17 17.07
C ILE A 237 -4.25 -4.26 16.45
N MET A 238 -5.46 -4.50 16.96
CA MET A 238 -6.36 -5.49 16.37
C MET A 238 -6.80 -5.08 14.95
N GLY A 239 -6.97 -3.78 14.72
CA GLY A 239 -7.29 -3.18 13.43
C GLY A 239 -6.16 -3.24 12.40
N GLU A 240 -4.93 -3.61 12.79
CA GLU A 240 -3.80 -3.82 11.86
C GLU A 240 -3.90 -5.15 11.09
N ASP A 241 -4.82 -6.05 11.46
CA ASP A 241 -4.98 -7.35 10.83
C ASP A 241 -6.46 -7.69 10.52
N PRO A 242 -6.87 -7.70 9.25
CA PRO A 242 -8.27 -7.94 8.87
C PRO A 242 -8.75 -9.35 9.25
N LEU A 243 -7.88 -10.37 9.24
CA LEU A 243 -8.24 -11.73 9.63
C LEU A 243 -8.40 -11.84 11.15
N LEU A 244 -7.56 -11.15 11.93
CA LEU A 244 -7.69 -11.09 13.38
C LEU A 244 -8.99 -10.40 13.79
N ALA A 245 -9.25 -9.22 13.23
CA ALA A 245 -10.46 -8.45 13.46
C ALA A 245 -11.71 -9.28 13.11
N TYR A 246 -11.74 -9.90 11.92
CA TYR A 246 -12.84 -10.78 11.50
C TYR A 246 -13.07 -11.94 12.47
N ARG A 247 -12.01 -12.70 12.79
CA ARG A 247 -12.11 -13.86 13.69
C ARG A 247 -12.52 -13.47 15.09
N PHE A 248 -12.01 -12.33 15.58
CA PHE A 248 -12.43 -11.78 16.86
C PHE A 248 -13.93 -11.52 16.85
N MET A 249 -14.46 -10.86 15.82
CA MET A 249 -15.90 -10.59 15.72
C MET A 249 -16.75 -11.86 15.60
N VAL A 250 -16.30 -12.86 14.83
CA VAL A 250 -16.98 -14.17 14.77
C VAL A 250 -16.98 -14.84 16.14
N TYR A 251 -15.84 -14.84 16.83
CA TYR A 251 -15.71 -15.43 18.16
C TYR A 251 -16.63 -14.71 19.17
N THR A 252 -16.58 -13.38 19.19
CA THR A 252 -17.40 -12.56 20.10
C THR A 252 -18.89 -12.77 19.90
N ASN A 253 -19.31 -13.08 18.67
CA ASN A 253 -20.71 -13.31 18.32
C ASN A 253 -21.11 -14.80 18.28
N SER A 254 -20.21 -15.70 18.68
CA SER A 254 -20.50 -17.12 18.74
C SER A 254 -21.38 -17.46 19.95
N ALA A 255 -22.14 -18.55 19.84
CA ALA A 255 -22.98 -19.05 20.92
C ALA A 255 -22.20 -19.33 22.23
N ALA A 256 -20.88 -19.53 22.14
CA ALA A 256 -20.00 -19.75 23.28
C ALA A 256 -20.00 -18.60 24.30
N LEU A 257 -20.30 -17.36 23.87
CA LEU A 257 -20.37 -16.20 24.75
C LEU A 257 -21.80 -15.87 25.21
N GLY A 258 -22.83 -16.51 24.64
CA GLY A 258 -24.21 -16.43 25.12
C GLY A 258 -24.83 -15.02 25.12
N LEU A 259 -24.32 -14.12 24.29
CA LEU A 259 -24.74 -12.71 24.27
C LEU A 259 -26.12 -12.56 23.62
N ARG A 260 -26.99 -11.77 24.24
CA ARG A 260 -28.36 -11.50 23.75
C ARG A 260 -28.40 -10.50 22.59
N THR A 261 -27.40 -9.62 22.51
CA THR A 261 -27.26 -8.61 21.45
C THR A 261 -25.92 -8.83 20.74
N GLY A 262 -25.96 -8.77 19.40
CA GLY A 262 -24.75 -8.88 18.58
C GLY A 262 -23.75 -7.77 18.88
N ILE A 263 -22.47 -8.10 18.80
CA ILE A 263 -21.33 -7.19 18.85
C ILE A 263 -20.99 -6.75 17.43
N ASP A 264 -21.23 -5.48 17.18
CA ASP A 264 -21.10 -4.78 15.90
C ASP A 264 -19.75 -4.05 15.72
N SER A 265 -18.92 -3.97 16.77
CA SER A 265 -17.64 -3.26 16.76
C SER A 265 -16.55 -3.96 17.57
N LEU A 266 -15.29 -3.77 17.17
CA LEU A 266 -14.11 -4.31 17.87
C LEU A 266 -14.05 -3.80 19.32
N ARG A 267 -14.17 -2.48 19.53
CA ARG A 267 -14.17 -1.87 20.86
C ARG A 267 -15.20 -2.49 21.79
N ARG A 268 -16.44 -2.65 21.35
CA ARG A 268 -17.50 -3.27 22.17
C ARG A 268 -17.17 -4.72 22.50
N GLY A 269 -16.64 -5.48 21.55
CA GLY A 269 -16.18 -6.84 21.80
C GLY A 269 -15.05 -6.92 22.84
N LEU A 270 -14.07 -6.01 22.74
CA LEU A 270 -12.96 -5.91 23.69
C LEU A 270 -13.45 -5.62 25.11
N VAL A 271 -14.37 -4.65 25.25
CA VAL A 271 -14.99 -4.31 26.54
C VAL A 271 -15.76 -5.50 27.13
N MET A 272 -16.55 -6.21 26.32
CA MET A 272 -17.40 -7.30 26.79
C MET A 272 -16.62 -8.56 27.16
N MET A 273 -15.55 -8.89 26.43
CA MET A 273 -14.71 -10.05 26.75
C MET A 273 -13.85 -9.82 28.00
N GLY A 274 -13.34 -8.60 28.18
CA GLY A 274 -12.37 -8.28 29.22
C GLY A 274 -10.97 -8.87 28.95
N TYR A 275 -9.96 -8.29 29.59
CA TYR A 275 -8.54 -8.54 29.27
C TYR A 275 -8.12 -10.01 29.40
N SER A 276 -8.52 -10.68 30.49
CA SER A 276 -8.16 -12.09 30.73
C SER A 276 -8.71 -13.04 29.67
N SER A 277 -9.93 -12.78 29.19
CA SER A 277 -10.56 -13.60 28.14
C SER A 277 -9.93 -13.32 26.77
N ILE A 278 -9.62 -12.05 26.48
CA ILE A 278 -8.88 -11.68 25.26
C ILE A 278 -7.52 -12.37 25.24
N LYS A 279 -6.75 -12.31 26.34
CA LYS A 279 -5.43 -12.95 26.41
C LYS A 279 -5.50 -14.46 26.20
N ARG A 280 -6.51 -15.12 26.77
CA ARG A 280 -6.75 -16.56 26.54
C ARG A 280 -7.06 -16.84 25.08
N TRP A 281 -7.98 -16.09 24.48
CA TRP A 281 -8.35 -16.24 23.07
C TRP A 281 -7.15 -16.02 22.14
N LEU A 282 -6.33 -14.98 22.38
CA LEU A 282 -5.10 -14.73 21.62
C LEU A 282 -4.09 -15.86 21.79
N SER A 283 -3.95 -16.41 23.00
CA SER A 283 -3.08 -17.56 23.27
C SER A 283 -3.52 -18.80 22.50
N ASP A 284 -4.82 -18.99 22.28
CA ASP A 284 -5.36 -20.09 21.48
C ASP A 284 -5.18 -19.85 19.96
N GLN A 285 -5.13 -18.59 19.51
CA GLN A 285 -4.86 -18.26 18.10
C GLN A 285 -3.37 -18.39 17.75
N LEU A 286 -2.47 -18.12 18.70
CA LEU A 286 -1.02 -18.01 18.46
C LEU A 286 -0.38 -19.25 17.81
N PRO A 287 -0.70 -20.51 18.21
CA PRO A 287 -0.13 -21.71 17.59
C PRO A 287 -0.46 -21.88 16.11
N HIS A 288 -1.54 -21.23 15.66
CA HIS A 288 -2.01 -21.30 14.28
C HIS A 288 -1.70 -20.03 13.49
N ALA A 289 -1.07 -19.03 14.11
CA ALA A 289 -0.83 -17.74 13.49
C ALA A 289 0.14 -17.84 12.30
N SER A 290 -0.06 -16.99 11.30
CA SER A 290 0.76 -16.96 10.09
C SER A 290 2.07 -16.21 10.34
N THR A 291 3.17 -16.80 9.88
CA THR A 291 4.49 -16.16 9.74
C THR A 291 4.88 -15.97 8.27
N GLU A 292 3.93 -16.09 7.33
CA GLU A 292 4.17 -15.88 5.90
C GLU A 292 4.38 -14.39 5.62
N ALA A 293 5.62 -14.00 5.38
CA ALA A 293 6.03 -12.61 5.18
C ALA A 293 5.35 -11.99 3.94
N ASN A 294 5.04 -12.77 2.91
CA ASN A 294 4.43 -12.23 1.70
C ASN A 294 2.97 -11.76 1.90
N MET A 295 2.33 -12.15 3.01
CA MET A 295 1.00 -11.65 3.40
C MET A 295 1.04 -10.27 4.06
N GLN A 296 2.21 -9.82 4.54
CA GLN A 296 2.31 -8.55 5.25
C GLN A 296 1.93 -7.35 4.36
N PRO A 297 2.47 -7.20 3.13
CA PRO A 297 2.05 -6.13 2.23
C PRO A 297 0.57 -6.13 1.87
N VAL A 298 -0.04 -7.32 1.78
CA VAL A 298 -1.48 -7.47 1.52
C VAL A 298 -2.30 -6.92 2.68
N ARG A 299 -1.95 -7.29 3.92
CA ARG A 299 -2.63 -6.79 5.13
C ARG A 299 -2.46 -5.28 5.28
N GLU A 300 -1.23 -4.78 5.11
CA GLU A 300 -0.93 -3.36 5.23
C GLU A 300 -1.68 -2.54 4.17
N ALA A 301 -1.80 -3.02 2.93
CA ALA A 301 -2.60 -2.34 1.90
C ALA A 301 -4.08 -2.20 2.32
N MET A 302 -4.68 -3.25 2.89
CA MET A 302 -6.05 -3.19 3.41
C MET A 302 -6.19 -2.21 4.58
N VAL A 303 -5.19 -2.12 5.46
CA VAL A 303 -5.16 -1.14 6.55
C VAL A 303 -5.07 0.29 6.03
N ILE A 304 -4.19 0.57 5.06
CA ILE A 304 -4.09 1.90 4.44
C ILE A 304 -5.43 2.28 3.80
N ARG A 305 -6.08 1.35 3.10
CA ARG A 305 -7.42 1.60 2.53
C ARG A 305 -8.46 1.91 3.60
N ALA A 306 -8.47 1.17 4.70
CA ALA A 306 -9.35 1.42 5.83
C ALA A 306 -9.16 2.83 6.41
N GLN A 307 -7.90 3.25 6.57
CA GLN A 307 -7.54 4.60 7.02
C GLN A 307 -8.00 5.67 6.03
N LEU A 308 -7.77 5.48 4.73
CA LEU A 308 -8.25 6.39 3.68
C LEU A 308 -9.77 6.50 3.68
N THR A 309 -10.47 5.37 3.72
CA THR A 309 -11.94 5.34 3.71
C THR A 309 -12.50 6.11 4.92
N ALA A 310 -11.95 5.91 6.11
CA ALA A 310 -12.33 6.62 7.34
C ALA A 310 -12.01 8.12 7.31
N ARG A 311 -10.95 8.54 6.62
CA ARG A 311 -10.57 9.95 6.48
C ARG A 311 -11.39 10.67 5.40
N LEU A 312 -11.75 9.99 4.31
CA LEU A 312 -12.50 10.57 3.19
C LEU A 312 -13.96 10.86 3.54
N LEU A 313 -14.58 10.07 4.42
CA LEU A 313 -15.99 10.21 4.81
C LEU A 313 -16.22 11.09 6.04
N ASP A 314 -15.19 11.86 6.46
CA ASP A 314 -15.09 12.62 7.71
C ASP A 314 -16.30 12.51 8.65
N ALA A 315 -16.25 11.54 9.57
CA ALA A 315 -17.29 11.30 10.57
C ALA A 315 -17.47 12.44 11.59
N GLY A 316 -16.74 13.55 11.46
CA GLY A 316 -16.72 14.65 12.42
C GLY A 316 -16.26 14.18 13.80
N ILE A 317 -17.04 14.51 14.83
CA ILE A 317 -16.74 14.17 16.24
C ILE A 317 -17.25 12.78 16.65
N GLU A 318 -17.98 12.08 15.78
CA GLU A 318 -18.56 10.78 16.09
C GLU A 318 -17.51 9.65 15.96
N ASN A 319 -16.84 9.36 17.07
CA ASN A 319 -15.81 8.34 17.10
C ASN A 319 -16.32 6.93 16.74
N ASP A 320 -17.56 6.60 17.09
CA ASP A 320 -18.14 5.28 16.78
C ASP A 320 -18.45 5.13 15.30
N LEU A 321 -18.91 6.22 14.66
CA LEU A 321 -19.07 6.28 13.21
C LEU A 321 -17.72 6.13 12.50
N ARG A 322 -16.67 6.83 12.98
CA ARG A 322 -15.30 6.70 12.46
C ARG A 322 -14.79 5.25 12.52
N ARG A 323 -15.02 4.56 13.64
CA ARG A 323 -14.66 3.13 13.81
C ARG A 323 -15.44 2.22 12.87
N GLU A 324 -16.73 2.47 12.68
CA GLU A 324 -17.56 1.70 11.75
C GLU A 324 -17.08 1.87 10.30
N ILE A 325 -16.76 3.09 9.88
CA ILE A 325 -16.22 3.37 8.54
C ILE A 325 -14.84 2.73 8.35
N TYR A 326 -13.97 2.80 9.36
CA TYR A 326 -12.69 2.09 9.33
C TYR A 326 -12.88 0.58 9.13
N LEU A 327 -13.80 -0.02 9.90
CA LEU A 327 -14.12 -1.44 9.78
C LEU A 327 -14.70 -1.79 8.39
N CYS A 328 -15.47 -0.88 7.78
CA CYS A 328 -15.96 -1.02 6.41
C CYS A 328 -14.80 -1.17 5.41
N GLY A 329 -13.82 -0.28 5.46
CA GLY A 329 -12.64 -0.35 4.58
C GLY A 329 -11.72 -1.54 4.88
N LEU A 330 -11.56 -1.91 6.16
CA LEU A 330 -10.72 -3.04 6.57
C LEU A 330 -11.28 -4.39 6.08
N LEU A 331 -12.61 -4.55 6.08
CA LEU A 331 -13.28 -5.78 5.66
C LEU A 331 -13.64 -5.81 4.17
N SER A 332 -13.38 -4.74 3.42
CA SER A 332 -13.87 -4.58 2.04
C SER A 332 -13.30 -5.57 1.02
N GLN A 333 -12.17 -6.21 1.34
CA GLN A 333 -11.47 -7.20 0.51
C GLN A 333 -11.24 -8.53 1.26
N LEU A 334 -12.07 -8.82 2.26
CA LEU A 334 -11.90 -10.04 3.05
C LEU A 334 -12.17 -11.31 2.23
N ASP A 335 -12.92 -11.20 1.14
CA ASP A 335 -13.14 -12.25 0.15
C ASP A 335 -11.86 -12.68 -0.56
N GLU A 336 -10.96 -11.75 -0.87
CA GLU A 336 -9.65 -12.06 -1.44
C GLU A 336 -8.81 -12.91 -0.47
N LEU A 337 -8.91 -12.61 0.84
CA LEU A 337 -8.18 -13.36 1.86
C LEU A 337 -8.80 -14.73 2.15
N LEU A 338 -10.13 -14.84 2.24
CA LEU A 338 -10.81 -16.07 2.65
C LEU A 338 -11.16 -17.00 1.48
N GLY A 339 -11.13 -16.51 0.24
CA GLY A 339 -11.54 -17.27 -0.93
C GLY A 339 -13.04 -17.60 -0.97
N GLU A 340 -13.85 -16.80 -0.27
CA GLU A 340 -15.31 -16.93 -0.19
C GLU A 340 -15.98 -15.61 -0.61
N PRO A 341 -17.20 -15.62 -1.19
CA PRO A 341 -17.86 -14.37 -1.57
C PRO A 341 -18.08 -13.44 -0.37
N LEU A 342 -17.74 -12.15 -0.53
CA LEU A 342 -17.76 -11.16 0.56
C LEU A 342 -19.10 -11.11 1.31
N GLY A 343 -20.21 -11.12 0.57
CA GLY A 343 -21.54 -11.11 1.18
C GLY A 343 -21.83 -12.31 2.09
N THR A 344 -21.25 -13.48 1.81
CA THR A 344 -21.37 -14.67 2.67
C THR A 344 -20.55 -14.49 3.95
N ILE A 345 -19.36 -13.90 3.84
CA ILE A 345 -18.47 -13.62 4.96
C ILE A 345 -19.12 -12.62 5.92
N LEU A 346 -19.63 -11.50 5.40
CA LEU A 346 -20.19 -10.42 6.21
C LEU A 346 -21.50 -10.81 6.89
N LYS A 347 -22.33 -11.66 6.29
CA LYS A 347 -23.58 -12.17 6.91
C LYS A 347 -23.36 -13.00 8.18
N ARG A 348 -22.13 -13.45 8.44
CA ARG A 348 -21.75 -14.15 9.69
C ARG A 348 -21.55 -13.18 10.85
N LEU A 349 -21.50 -11.88 10.57
CA LEU A 349 -21.25 -10.83 11.55
C LEU A 349 -22.50 -9.94 11.67
N PRO A 350 -22.88 -9.51 12.89
CA PRO A 350 -23.97 -8.55 13.08
C PRO A 350 -23.47 -7.12 12.86
N LEU A 351 -22.96 -6.85 11.64
CA LEU A 351 -22.49 -5.54 11.23
C LEU A 351 -23.65 -4.63 10.85
N SER A 352 -23.40 -3.32 10.82
CA SER A 352 -24.33 -2.35 10.25
C SER A 352 -24.60 -2.67 8.77
N GLU A 353 -25.86 -2.58 8.34
CA GLU A 353 -26.25 -2.73 6.93
C GLU A 353 -25.47 -1.75 6.03
N ARG A 354 -25.06 -0.59 6.55
CA ARG A 354 -24.23 0.39 5.83
C ARG A 354 -22.89 -0.20 5.34
N ILE A 355 -22.30 -1.13 6.11
CA ILE A 355 -21.07 -1.83 5.71
C ILE A 355 -21.37 -2.80 4.56
N TYR A 356 -22.46 -3.57 4.67
CA TYR A 356 -22.86 -4.54 3.64
C TYR A 356 -23.24 -3.83 2.34
N ASP A 357 -24.03 -2.76 2.43
CA ASP A 357 -24.44 -1.94 1.29
C ASP A 357 -23.23 -1.40 0.53
N ALA A 358 -22.24 -0.84 1.23
CA ALA A 358 -21.08 -0.23 0.59
C ALA A 358 -20.13 -1.25 -0.03
N THR A 359 -19.87 -2.37 0.66
CA THR A 359 -18.87 -3.35 0.23
C THR A 359 -19.42 -4.38 -0.77
N VAL A 360 -20.68 -4.79 -0.63
CA VAL A 360 -21.29 -5.86 -1.43
C VAL A 360 -22.22 -5.29 -2.50
N LEU A 361 -23.15 -4.41 -2.10
CA LEU A 361 -24.13 -3.84 -3.04
C LEU A 361 -23.59 -2.64 -3.81
N ARG A 362 -22.47 -2.05 -3.34
CA ARG A 362 -21.89 -0.80 -3.84
C ARG A 362 -22.89 0.36 -3.80
N THR A 363 -23.68 0.44 -2.73
CA THR A 363 -24.69 1.46 -2.46
C THR A 363 -24.56 2.04 -1.06
N GLY A 364 -25.29 3.10 -0.76
CA GLY A 364 -25.31 3.68 0.59
C GLY A 364 -24.12 4.60 0.90
N PRO A 365 -24.07 5.13 2.13
CA PRO A 365 -23.28 6.32 2.47
C PRO A 365 -21.77 6.11 2.44
N TYR A 366 -21.27 4.87 2.63
CA TYR A 366 -19.82 4.62 2.66
C TYR A 366 -19.23 4.30 1.29
N THR A 367 -20.07 4.12 0.27
CA THR A 367 -19.64 3.73 -1.08
C THR A 367 -18.67 4.74 -1.69
N GLY A 368 -18.98 6.04 -1.62
CA GLY A 368 -18.15 7.07 -2.23
C GLY A 368 -16.72 7.08 -1.68
N GLY A 369 -16.59 7.09 -0.35
CA GLY A 369 -15.29 7.04 0.31
C GLY A 369 -14.51 5.75 0.05
N LEU A 370 -15.19 4.60 0.06
CA LEU A 370 -14.54 3.30 -0.19
C LEU A 370 -14.06 3.17 -1.64
N GLN A 371 -14.89 3.54 -2.61
CA GLN A 371 -14.51 3.52 -4.03
C GLN A 371 -13.39 4.51 -4.33
N MET A 372 -13.44 5.69 -3.72
CA MET A 372 -12.35 6.68 -3.82
C MET A 372 -11.06 6.12 -3.23
N ALA A 373 -11.08 5.52 -2.03
CA ALA A 373 -9.91 4.91 -1.43
C ALA A 373 -9.27 3.83 -2.34
N CYS A 374 -10.09 2.97 -2.97
CA CYS A 374 -9.61 2.00 -3.96
C CYS A 374 -9.02 2.67 -5.22
N ALA A 375 -9.64 3.74 -5.73
CA ALA A 375 -9.16 4.42 -6.93
C ALA A 375 -7.81 5.12 -6.69
N LEU A 376 -7.62 5.70 -5.50
CA LEU A 376 -6.37 6.36 -5.10
C LEU A 376 -5.17 5.40 -5.04
N GLU A 377 -5.38 4.09 -4.92
CA GLU A 377 -4.30 3.07 -4.96
C GLU A 377 -3.71 2.86 -6.37
N THR A 378 -4.25 3.54 -7.39
CA THR A 378 -3.86 3.40 -8.79
C THR A 378 -3.40 4.74 -9.38
N ASP A 379 -2.86 4.73 -10.61
CA ASP A 379 -2.56 5.94 -11.38
C ASP A 379 -3.70 6.40 -12.30
N ASP A 380 -4.91 5.82 -12.16
CA ASP A 380 -6.08 6.15 -12.98
C ASP A 380 -6.74 7.46 -12.54
N ALA A 381 -6.20 8.56 -13.06
CA ALA A 381 -6.74 9.89 -12.83
C ALA A 381 -8.17 10.07 -13.37
N SER A 382 -8.59 9.28 -14.36
CA SER A 382 -9.93 9.37 -14.95
C SER A 382 -10.99 8.79 -14.01
N ALA A 383 -10.70 7.66 -13.38
CA ALA A 383 -11.56 7.05 -12.37
C ALA A 383 -11.73 7.98 -11.15
N ILE A 384 -10.65 8.58 -10.65
CA ILE A 384 -10.71 9.52 -9.52
C ILE A 384 -11.58 10.74 -9.87
N ARG A 385 -11.41 11.32 -11.06
CA ARG A 385 -12.25 12.45 -11.51
C ARG A 385 -13.72 12.06 -11.58
N GLN A 386 -14.05 10.93 -12.20
CA GLN A 386 -15.42 10.46 -12.33
C GLN A 386 -16.07 10.22 -10.96
N LEU A 387 -15.31 9.70 -9.99
CA LEU A 387 -15.81 9.52 -8.62
C LEU A 387 -16.03 10.84 -7.91
N CYS A 388 -15.16 11.84 -8.10
CA CYS A 388 -15.37 13.19 -7.55
C CYS A 388 -16.67 13.80 -8.08
N GLU A 389 -16.93 13.67 -9.39
CA GLU A 389 -18.17 14.15 -10.02
C GLU A 389 -19.41 13.36 -9.54
N THR A 390 -19.30 12.03 -9.42
CA THR A 390 -20.41 11.15 -9.06
C THR A 390 -20.85 11.32 -7.61
N PHE A 391 -19.90 11.51 -6.69
CA PHE A 391 -20.15 11.60 -5.25
C PHE A 391 -20.03 13.03 -4.70
N GLU A 392 -19.94 14.03 -5.60
CA GLU A 392 -19.81 15.46 -5.25
C GLU A 392 -18.66 15.73 -4.27
N MET A 393 -17.54 15.01 -4.41
CA MET A 393 -16.36 15.16 -3.55
C MET A 393 -15.45 16.27 -4.07
N ASP A 394 -14.97 17.13 -3.17
CA ASP A 394 -13.96 18.12 -3.51
C ASP A 394 -12.58 17.48 -3.66
N LEU A 395 -11.93 17.71 -4.80
CA LEU A 395 -10.63 17.14 -5.14
C LEU A 395 -9.54 17.61 -4.16
N GLU A 396 -9.62 18.86 -3.68
CA GLU A 396 -8.67 19.36 -2.68
C GLU A 396 -8.79 18.59 -1.36
N GLU A 397 -10.02 18.31 -0.89
CA GLU A 397 -10.27 17.55 0.32
C GLU A 397 -9.82 16.09 0.18
N VAL A 398 -10.09 15.46 -0.97
CA VAL A 398 -9.63 14.11 -1.30
C VAL A 398 -8.10 14.03 -1.24
N ASN A 399 -7.41 14.96 -1.90
CA ASN A 399 -5.95 15.00 -1.91
C ASN A 399 -5.38 15.27 -0.51
N ARG A 400 -6.01 16.15 0.27
CA ARG A 400 -5.61 16.43 1.66
C ARG A 400 -5.79 15.21 2.55
N ALA A 401 -6.89 14.47 2.39
CA ALA A 401 -7.14 13.23 3.11
C ALA A 401 -6.10 12.16 2.77
N LEU A 402 -5.80 11.99 1.47
CA LEU A 402 -4.74 11.10 1.00
C LEU A 402 -3.41 11.45 1.66
N LEU A 403 -2.92 12.68 1.49
CA LEU A 403 -1.60 13.09 1.97
C LEU A 403 -1.45 12.93 3.49
N ARG A 404 -2.52 13.20 4.26
CA ARG A 404 -2.53 12.98 5.71
C ARG A 404 -2.38 11.51 6.09
N VAL A 405 -3.11 10.60 5.42
CA VAL A 405 -2.95 9.17 5.68
C VAL A 405 -1.53 8.74 5.36
N LEU A 406 -1.01 9.12 4.19
CA LEU A 406 0.34 8.71 3.78
C LEU A 406 1.45 9.28 4.67
N SER A 407 1.27 10.48 5.24
CA SER A 407 2.23 11.08 6.18
C SER A 407 2.23 10.40 7.55
N ASP A 408 1.07 9.88 7.97
CA ASP A 408 0.89 9.19 9.26
C ASP A 408 1.42 7.75 9.24
N LEU A 409 1.71 7.18 8.07
CA LEU A 409 2.33 5.86 7.96
C LEU A 409 3.73 5.88 8.57
N GLU A 410 4.09 4.83 9.30
CA GLU A 410 5.41 4.70 9.92
C GLU A 410 6.32 3.80 9.08
N VAL A 411 7.57 4.23 8.88
CA VAL A 411 8.61 3.40 8.27
C VAL A 411 9.76 3.22 9.25
N GLU A 412 10.06 1.96 9.60
CA GLU A 412 11.28 1.62 10.33
C GLU A 412 12.51 1.90 9.43
N ARG A 413 13.18 3.02 9.68
CA ARG A 413 14.48 3.32 9.05
C ARG A 413 15.56 2.50 9.76
N LYS A 414 16.18 1.55 9.04
CA LYS A 414 17.35 0.79 9.51
C LYS A 414 18.64 1.58 9.37
#